data_AF-A0A3D4C4H1-F1
#
_entry.id   AF-A0A3D4C4H1-F1
#
_cell.length_a   1.000
_cell.length_b   1.000
_cell.length_c   1.000
_cell.angle_alpha   90.00
_cell.angle_beta   90.00
_cell.angle_gamma   90.00
#
_symmetry.space_group_name_H-M   'P 1'
#
loop_
_entity.id
_entity.type
_entity.pdbx_description
1 polymer ?
#
loop_
_entity_poly.entity_id
_entity_poly.type
_entity_poly.pdbx_seq_one_letter_code
_entity_poly.pdbx_strand_id
1 'polypeptide(L)'
;MNGKTIESSGKSFLVLILPISFLIVFLVSTWRVLLVILLLLMAFNLWQQSRWEKWCNQVNPLFYELIQENQGKITPMDLAIKGNFSGDAAKRYLDGKAREFGASVLNSENEDQSYYFINASILGDIFDSSESLEEFPAQPVTKVARSFLAAPTSIPQEEAHPESKSLPATNHEEAKKPLEAQLVFGSLIQSELAKRLNVYSSTVYKRRNDPDFADWCRSRDPDGIAWSYSRRSKEFFPIQE
;
A
#
# COMPACT_ATOMS: atom_id res chain seq x y z
N MET A 1 -29.51 47.21 22.76
CA MET A 1 -30.88 46.69 22.91
C MET A 1 -30.83 45.17 23.13
N ASN A 2 -30.68 44.69 24.37
CA ASN A 2 -30.21 43.30 24.61
C ASN A 2 -31.18 42.38 25.38
N GLY A 3 -32.35 42.84 25.82
CA GLY A 3 -33.29 42.00 26.60
C GLY A 3 -33.95 40.88 25.78
N LYS A 4 -34.49 41.22 24.59
CA LYS A 4 -35.34 40.33 23.78
C LYS A 4 -34.69 39.00 23.36
N THR A 5 -33.37 38.93 23.22
CA THR A 5 -32.64 37.70 22.82
C THR A 5 -32.46 36.71 23.96
N ILE A 6 -32.39 37.16 25.22
CA ILE A 6 -32.30 36.28 26.38
C ILE A 6 -33.69 35.66 26.68
N GLU A 7 -34.76 36.45 26.50
CA GLU A 7 -36.14 35.98 26.69
C GLU A 7 -36.58 34.94 25.65
N SER A 8 -36.16 35.08 24.39
CA SER A 8 -36.50 34.13 23.32
C SER A 8 -35.66 32.85 23.40
N SER A 9 -34.35 32.97 23.68
CA SER A 9 -33.49 31.80 23.90
C SER A 9 -33.93 30.99 25.12
N GLY A 10 -34.29 31.63 26.25
CA GLY A 10 -34.81 30.92 27.43
C GLY A 10 -36.07 30.10 27.14
N LYS A 11 -37.03 30.65 26.36
CA LYS A 11 -38.24 29.93 25.94
C LYS A 11 -37.93 28.78 24.98
N SER A 12 -37.06 29.00 24.00
CA SER A 12 -36.63 27.97 23.04
C SER A 12 -35.89 26.81 23.75
N PHE A 13 -35.02 27.15 24.71
CA PHE A 13 -34.27 26.18 25.51
C PHE A 13 -35.20 25.37 26.44
N LEU A 14 -36.23 25.98 27.01
CA LEU A 14 -37.25 25.27 27.80
C LEU A 14 -38.03 24.25 26.95
N VAL A 15 -38.40 24.63 25.72
CA VAL A 15 -39.09 23.76 24.76
C VAL A 15 -38.17 22.64 24.24
N LEU A 16 -36.86 22.89 24.13
CA LEU A 16 -35.87 21.88 23.72
C LEU A 16 -35.47 20.92 24.87
N ILE A 17 -35.39 21.41 26.11
CA ILE A 17 -35.09 20.59 27.29
C ILE A 17 -36.22 19.61 27.58
N LEU A 18 -37.48 19.97 27.36
CA LEU A 18 -38.62 19.08 27.68
C LEU A 18 -38.55 17.69 27.00
N PRO A 19 -38.40 17.56 25.66
CA PRO A 19 -38.24 16.27 25.01
C PRO A 19 -36.90 15.59 25.35
N ILE A 20 -35.82 16.35 25.56
CA ILE A 20 -34.52 15.80 25.97
C ILE A 20 -34.59 15.19 27.37
N SER A 21 -35.29 15.84 28.31
CA SER A 21 -35.58 15.33 29.65
C SER A 21 -36.38 14.03 29.59
N PHE A 22 -37.44 13.99 28.77
CA PHE A 22 -38.21 12.77 28.55
C PHE A 22 -37.35 11.64 27.95
N LEU A 23 -36.46 11.96 27.00
CA LEU A 23 -35.50 11.03 26.42
C LEU A 23 -34.49 10.51 27.46
N ILE A 24 -33.99 11.37 28.35
CA ILE A 24 -33.09 10.99 29.45
C ILE A 24 -33.82 10.11 30.46
N VAL A 25 -35.06 10.43 30.85
CA VAL A 25 -35.86 9.59 31.75
C VAL A 25 -36.17 8.23 31.09
N PHE A 26 -36.46 8.20 29.79
CA PHE A 26 -36.62 6.96 29.04
C PHE A 26 -35.31 6.13 29.02
N LEU A 27 -34.17 6.78 28.80
CA LEU A 27 -32.84 6.14 28.80
C LEU A 27 -32.46 5.60 30.19
N VAL A 28 -32.73 6.37 31.25
CA VAL A 28 -32.53 5.97 32.66
C VAL A 28 -33.56 4.93 33.12
N SER A 29 -34.72 4.84 32.49
CA SER A 29 -35.69 3.76 32.71
C SER A 29 -35.23 2.46 32.03
N THR A 30 -34.77 2.56 30.77
CA THR A 30 -34.35 1.42 29.94
C THR A 30 -32.88 1.00 30.12
N TRP A 31 -32.10 1.69 30.97
CA TRP A 31 -30.65 1.45 31.13
C TRP A 31 -30.30 -0.01 31.45
N ARG A 32 -31.14 -0.73 32.22
CA ARG A 32 -30.93 -2.16 32.50
C ARG A 32 -31.01 -3.02 31.25
N VAL A 33 -31.93 -2.70 30.34
CA VAL A 33 -32.07 -3.38 29.04
C VAL A 33 -30.86 -3.05 28.16
N LEU A 34 -30.41 -1.80 28.15
CA LEU A 34 -29.18 -1.39 27.44
C LEU A 34 -27.93 -2.11 27.98
N LEU A 35 -27.81 -2.30 29.30
CA LEU A 35 -26.72 -3.08 29.89
C LEU A 35 -26.78 -4.56 29.50
N VAL A 36 -27.97 -5.17 29.48
CA VAL A 36 -28.13 -6.56 29.02
C VAL A 36 -27.77 -6.69 27.54
N ILE A 37 -28.20 -5.74 26.69
CA ILE A 37 -27.82 -5.71 25.26
C ILE A 37 -26.31 -5.52 25.09
N LEU A 38 -25.69 -4.62 25.84
CA LEU A 38 -24.24 -4.38 25.81
C LEU A 38 -23.45 -5.63 26.20
N LEU A 39 -23.86 -6.30 27.28
CA LEU A 39 -23.23 -7.54 27.76
C LEU A 39 -23.41 -8.67 26.73
N LEU A 40 -24.59 -8.80 26.13
CA LEU A 40 -24.88 -9.78 25.09
C LEU A 40 -24.06 -9.52 23.81
N LEU A 41 -23.90 -8.26 23.40
CA LEU A 41 -23.02 -7.86 22.29
C LEU A 41 -21.54 -8.15 22.60
N MET A 42 -21.09 -7.88 23.82
CA MET A 42 -19.72 -8.19 24.25
C MET A 42 -19.45 -9.69 24.26
N ALA A 43 -20.37 -10.49 24.81
CA ALA A 43 -20.30 -11.95 24.81
C ALA A 43 -20.36 -12.53 23.39
N PHE A 44 -21.21 -11.98 22.51
CA PHE A 44 -21.26 -12.37 21.10
C PHE A 44 -19.96 -12.06 20.37
N ASN A 45 -19.36 -10.88 20.59
CA ASN A 45 -18.09 -10.49 19.98
C ASN A 45 -16.94 -11.42 20.42
N LEU A 46 -16.81 -11.68 21.73
CA LEU A 46 -15.85 -12.65 22.26
C LEU A 46 -16.06 -14.06 21.68
N TRP A 47 -17.32 -14.50 21.54
CA TRP A 47 -17.63 -15.80 20.95
C TRP A 47 -17.29 -15.87 19.45
N GLN A 48 -17.54 -14.81 18.68
CA GLN A 48 -17.11 -14.71 17.29
C GLN A 48 -15.58 -14.79 17.17
N GLN A 49 -14.85 -14.06 18.01
CA GLN A 49 -13.38 -14.12 18.03
C GLN A 49 -12.88 -15.52 18.39
N SER A 50 -13.36 -16.14 19.47
CA SER A 50 -12.95 -17.51 19.85
C SER A 50 -13.36 -18.56 18.83
N ARG A 51 -14.47 -18.37 18.10
CA ARG A 51 -14.86 -19.23 16.98
C ARG A 51 -13.90 -19.07 15.81
N TRP A 52 -13.50 -17.84 15.48
CA TRP A 52 -12.50 -17.54 14.45
C TRP A 52 -11.14 -18.16 14.79
N GLU A 53 -10.65 -18.03 16.02
CA GLU A 53 -9.39 -18.65 16.47
C GLU A 53 -9.43 -20.19 16.35
N LYS A 54 -10.53 -20.83 16.78
CA LYS A 54 -10.70 -22.29 16.62
C LYS A 54 -10.75 -22.71 15.15
N TRP A 55 -11.39 -21.92 14.30
CA TRP A 55 -11.43 -22.17 12.86
C TRP A 55 -10.04 -22.00 12.23
N CYS A 56 -9.31 -20.91 12.53
CA CYS A 56 -7.92 -20.72 12.10
C CYS A 56 -7.02 -21.90 12.49
N ASN A 57 -7.16 -22.43 13.71
CA ASN A 57 -6.40 -23.60 14.15
C ASN A 57 -6.73 -24.87 13.35
N GLN A 58 -7.96 -25.01 12.84
CA GLN A 58 -8.36 -26.10 11.94
C GLN A 58 -7.87 -25.88 10.49
N VAL A 59 -7.73 -24.62 10.05
CA VAL A 59 -7.26 -24.27 8.69
C VAL A 59 -5.74 -24.25 8.57
N ASN A 60 -5.01 -23.91 9.65
CA ASN A 60 -3.55 -23.94 9.73
C ASN A 60 -2.92 -25.22 9.10
N PRO A 61 -3.31 -26.46 9.46
CA PRO A 61 -2.72 -27.67 8.85
C PRO A 61 -2.96 -27.75 7.34
N LEU A 62 -4.17 -27.47 6.86
CA LEU A 62 -4.51 -27.46 5.42
C LEU A 62 -3.70 -26.41 4.65
N PHE A 63 -3.47 -25.25 5.26
CA PHE A 63 -2.62 -24.20 4.71
C PHE A 63 -1.16 -24.65 4.55
N TYR A 64 -0.58 -25.32 5.55
CA TYR A 64 0.79 -25.85 5.44
C TYR A 64 0.91 -26.98 4.42
N GLU A 65 -0.09 -27.86 4.34
CA GLU A 65 -0.20 -28.91 3.34
C GLU A 65 -0.22 -28.32 1.92
N LEU A 66 -1.07 -27.30 1.68
CA LEU A 66 -1.15 -26.59 0.40
C LEU A 66 0.15 -25.83 0.04
N ILE A 67 0.86 -25.25 1.01
CA ILE A 67 2.18 -24.63 0.77
C ILE A 67 3.20 -25.66 0.30
N GLN A 68 3.15 -26.88 0.84
CA GLN A 68 4.09 -27.94 0.51
C GLN A 68 3.76 -28.60 -0.85
N GLU A 69 2.48 -28.80 -1.15
CA GLU A 69 2.00 -29.34 -2.44
C GLU A 69 2.24 -28.36 -3.60
N ASN A 70 1.83 -27.10 -3.46
CA ASN A 70 1.80 -26.12 -4.55
C ASN A 70 3.01 -25.17 -4.57
N GLN A 71 4.14 -25.58 -4.00
CA GLN A 71 5.39 -24.79 -3.94
C GLN A 71 5.17 -23.34 -3.48
N GLY A 72 4.34 -23.15 -2.44
CA GLY A 72 4.02 -21.84 -1.87
C GLY A 72 2.97 -21.00 -2.62
N LYS A 73 2.42 -21.43 -3.76
CA LYS A 73 1.24 -20.78 -4.38
C LYS A 73 -0.04 -21.28 -3.71
N ILE A 74 -0.90 -20.38 -3.24
CA ILE A 74 -2.24 -20.72 -2.71
C ILE A 74 -3.28 -19.78 -3.29
N THR A 75 -4.46 -20.30 -3.65
CA THR A 75 -5.64 -19.48 -3.98
C THR A 75 -6.71 -19.57 -2.88
N PRO A 76 -7.53 -18.53 -2.68
CA PRO A 76 -8.69 -18.59 -1.79
C PRO A 76 -9.67 -19.70 -2.18
N MET A 77 -9.82 -19.99 -3.47
CA MET A 77 -10.70 -21.06 -3.95
C MET A 77 -10.19 -22.45 -3.59
N ASP A 78 -8.91 -22.75 -3.82
CA ASP A 78 -8.32 -24.05 -3.49
C ASP A 78 -8.39 -24.31 -1.97
N LEU A 79 -8.03 -23.30 -1.17
CA LEU A 79 -8.17 -23.37 0.29
C LEU A 79 -9.63 -23.55 0.75
N ALA A 80 -10.59 -22.87 0.10
CA ALA A 80 -12.02 -22.99 0.39
C ALA A 80 -12.59 -24.36 0.03
N ILE A 81 -12.18 -24.94 -1.10
CA ILE A 81 -12.59 -26.26 -1.57
C ILE A 81 -11.99 -27.34 -0.67
N LYS A 82 -10.67 -27.34 -0.45
CA LYS A 82 -9.97 -28.34 0.38
C LYS A 82 -10.44 -28.33 1.84
N GLY A 83 -10.83 -27.17 2.36
CA GLY A 83 -11.38 -27.01 3.71
C GLY A 83 -12.91 -27.01 3.83
N ASN A 84 -13.65 -27.10 2.72
CA ASN A 84 -15.12 -27.02 2.66
C ASN A 84 -15.72 -25.81 3.42
N PHE A 85 -15.20 -24.60 3.17
CA PHE A 85 -15.69 -23.34 3.75
C PHE A 85 -15.83 -22.21 2.72
N SER A 86 -16.43 -21.08 3.12
CA SER A 86 -16.66 -19.95 2.22
C SER A 86 -15.35 -19.30 1.76
N GLY A 87 -15.28 -18.94 0.46
CA GLY A 87 -14.17 -18.20 -0.14
C GLY A 87 -13.87 -16.86 0.55
N ASP A 88 -14.87 -16.18 1.13
CA ASP A 88 -14.68 -14.97 1.94
C ASP A 88 -13.87 -15.23 3.22
N ALA A 89 -14.05 -16.39 3.84
CA ALA A 89 -13.30 -16.79 5.03
C ALA A 89 -11.87 -17.20 4.61
N ALA A 90 -11.74 -17.96 3.53
CA ALA A 90 -10.45 -18.33 2.93
C ALA A 90 -9.60 -17.11 2.60
N LYS A 91 -10.19 -16.12 1.90
CA LYS A 91 -9.55 -14.85 1.54
C LYS A 91 -9.14 -14.04 2.77
N ARG A 92 -10.03 -13.88 3.75
CA ARG A 92 -9.68 -13.18 5.02
C ARG A 92 -8.52 -13.84 5.76
N TYR A 93 -8.49 -15.17 5.78
CA TYR A 93 -7.40 -15.94 6.38
C TYR A 93 -6.09 -15.75 5.62
N LEU A 94 -6.11 -15.86 4.28
CA LEU A 94 -4.93 -15.65 3.44
C LEU A 94 -4.42 -14.21 3.48
N ASP A 95 -5.29 -13.19 3.52
CA ASP A 95 -4.89 -11.80 3.71
C ASP A 95 -4.21 -11.57 5.08
N GLY A 96 -4.67 -12.27 6.13
CA GLY A 96 -4.01 -12.26 7.44
C GLY A 96 -2.64 -12.93 7.37
N LYS A 97 -2.57 -14.16 6.87
CA LYS A 97 -1.32 -14.93 6.73
C LYS A 97 -0.32 -14.24 5.79
N ALA A 98 -0.78 -13.58 4.73
CA ALA A 98 0.09 -12.85 3.82
C ALA A 98 0.80 -11.67 4.51
N ARG A 99 0.11 -10.98 5.43
CA ARG A 99 0.71 -9.92 6.25
C ARG A 99 1.67 -10.45 7.31
N GLU A 100 1.37 -11.61 7.90
CA GLU A 100 2.24 -12.28 8.88
C GLU A 100 3.53 -12.81 8.24
N PHE A 101 3.43 -13.44 7.07
CA PHE A 101 4.55 -14.13 6.39
C PHE A 101 5.19 -13.33 5.24
N GLY A 102 4.73 -12.11 4.97
CA GLY A 102 5.27 -11.26 3.90
C GLY A 102 4.99 -11.79 2.48
N ALA A 103 3.86 -12.47 2.28
CA ALA A 103 3.53 -13.11 1.02
C ALA A 103 3.20 -12.09 -0.08
N SER A 104 3.57 -12.40 -1.32
CA SER A 104 3.23 -11.58 -2.49
C SER A 104 1.81 -11.91 -2.95
N VAL A 105 0.93 -10.90 -2.96
CA VAL A 105 -0.46 -11.01 -3.41
C VAL A 105 -0.54 -10.57 -4.87
N LEU A 106 -0.81 -11.51 -5.78
CA LEU A 106 -0.99 -11.25 -7.20
C LEU A 106 -2.48 -11.18 -7.51
N ASN A 107 -2.99 -9.96 -7.69
CA ASN A 107 -4.33 -9.72 -8.23
C ASN A 107 -4.25 -9.85 -9.76
N SER A 108 -4.63 -11.02 -10.28
CA SER A 108 -4.77 -11.20 -11.73
C SER A 108 -6.13 -10.66 -12.18
N GLU A 109 -6.17 -9.92 -13.27
CA GLU A 109 -7.38 -9.21 -13.72
C GLU A 109 -8.48 -10.16 -14.26
N ASN A 110 -8.12 -11.42 -14.52
CA ASN A 110 -8.99 -12.48 -15.04
C ASN A 110 -8.89 -13.82 -14.27
N GLU A 111 -8.11 -13.88 -13.18
CA GLU A 111 -7.82 -15.13 -12.45
C GLU A 111 -7.93 -14.89 -10.93
N ASP A 112 -8.31 -15.93 -10.18
CA ASP A 112 -8.46 -15.83 -8.73
C ASP A 112 -7.16 -15.35 -8.05
N GLN A 113 -7.33 -14.36 -7.16
CA GLN A 113 -6.27 -13.69 -6.40
C GLN A 113 -5.30 -14.71 -5.80
N SER A 114 -4.08 -14.77 -6.34
CA SER A 114 -3.09 -15.79 -5.99
C SER A 114 -2.09 -15.27 -4.96
N TYR A 115 -1.84 -16.04 -3.91
CA TYR A 115 -0.94 -15.70 -2.82
C TYR A 115 0.33 -16.55 -2.92
N TYR A 116 1.48 -15.90 -2.98
CA TYR A 116 2.80 -16.55 -3.04
C TYR A 116 3.54 -16.42 -1.72
N PHE A 117 3.65 -17.53 -0.99
CA PHE A 117 4.35 -17.65 0.28
C PHE A 117 5.77 -18.15 0.04
N ILE A 118 6.76 -17.40 0.51
CA ILE A 118 8.17 -17.78 0.43
C ILE A 118 8.42 -18.89 1.46
N ASN A 119 8.80 -20.09 0.99
CA ASN A 119 9.06 -21.25 1.85
C ASN A 119 10.51 -21.77 1.68
N ALA A 120 10.90 -22.72 2.52
CA ALA A 120 12.26 -23.26 2.52
C ALA A 120 12.60 -24.12 1.28
N SER A 121 11.61 -24.70 0.59
CA SER A 121 11.85 -25.44 -0.66
C SER A 121 12.06 -24.51 -1.86
N ILE A 122 11.35 -23.38 -1.94
CA ILE A 122 11.62 -22.32 -2.94
C ILE A 122 13.00 -21.71 -2.71
N LEU A 123 13.36 -21.43 -1.45
CA LEU A 123 14.71 -20.94 -1.14
C LEU A 123 15.78 -22.00 -1.44
N GLY A 124 15.54 -23.25 -1.04
CA GLY A 124 16.42 -24.38 -1.34
C GLY A 124 16.69 -24.50 -2.84
N ASP A 125 15.62 -24.52 -3.65
CA ASP A 125 15.72 -24.56 -5.11
C ASP A 125 16.50 -23.36 -5.68
N ILE A 126 16.28 -22.14 -5.18
CA ILE A 126 17.04 -20.94 -5.60
C ILE A 126 18.53 -21.01 -5.21
N PHE A 127 18.89 -21.69 -4.13
CA PHE A 127 20.28 -21.86 -3.70
C PHE A 127 20.98 -23.06 -4.38
N ASP A 128 20.30 -24.21 -4.55
CA ASP A 128 20.80 -25.40 -5.26
C ASP A 128 20.85 -25.19 -6.79
N SER A 129 19.93 -24.41 -7.37
CA SER A 129 19.95 -24.01 -8.80
C SER A 129 21.12 -23.10 -9.18
N SER A 130 22.13 -22.96 -8.32
CA SER A 130 23.44 -22.43 -8.71
C SER A 130 24.28 -23.44 -9.52
N GLU A 131 23.94 -24.74 -9.52
CA GLU A 131 24.65 -25.78 -10.32
C GLU A 131 23.81 -26.50 -11.39
N SER A 132 22.48 -26.42 -11.42
CA SER A 132 21.64 -27.11 -12.43
C SER A 132 20.68 -26.19 -13.20
N LEU A 133 21.03 -25.87 -14.45
CA LEU A 133 20.13 -25.24 -15.41
C LEU A 133 19.23 -26.31 -16.08
N GLU A 134 18.12 -26.67 -15.45
CA GLU A 134 16.98 -27.25 -16.17
C GLU A 134 15.92 -26.19 -16.51
N GLU A 135 15.23 -26.43 -17.62
CA GLU A 135 14.68 -25.38 -18.47
C GLU A 135 13.24 -25.02 -18.12
N PHE A 136 13.06 -24.05 -17.22
CA PHE A 136 11.76 -23.40 -17.02
C PHE A 136 11.30 -22.70 -18.31
N PRO A 137 10.03 -22.86 -18.75
CA PRO A 137 9.54 -22.25 -19.97
C PRO A 137 9.61 -20.72 -19.90
N ALA A 138 10.32 -20.13 -20.87
CA ALA A 138 10.84 -18.77 -20.77
C ALA A 138 9.77 -17.66 -20.72
N GLN A 139 9.71 -16.93 -19.60
CA GLN A 139 9.18 -15.56 -19.49
C GLN A 139 10.07 -14.71 -18.54
N PRO A 140 10.08 -13.37 -18.67
CA PRO A 140 11.36 -12.67 -18.87
C PRO A 140 12.05 -12.14 -17.61
N VAL A 141 12.79 -13.02 -16.91
CA VAL A 141 13.78 -12.59 -15.89
C VAL A 141 15.18 -12.51 -16.50
N THR A 142 15.42 -11.56 -17.41
CA THR A 142 16.74 -11.48 -18.10
C THR A 142 17.19 -10.06 -18.49
N LYS A 143 17.00 -9.08 -17.59
CA LYS A 143 17.69 -7.77 -17.72
C LYS A 143 18.50 -7.33 -16.49
N VAL A 144 18.22 -7.88 -15.30
CA VAL A 144 18.84 -7.41 -14.05
C VAL A 144 20.17 -8.13 -13.76
N ALA A 145 20.22 -9.47 -13.79
CA ALA A 145 21.37 -10.23 -13.28
C ALA A 145 22.67 -10.08 -14.08
N ARG A 146 22.61 -10.05 -15.43
CA ARG A 146 23.82 -10.05 -16.28
C ARG A 146 24.64 -8.75 -16.25
N SER A 147 24.13 -7.67 -15.66
CA SER A 147 24.83 -6.38 -15.60
C SER A 147 25.74 -6.21 -14.37
N PHE A 148 25.73 -7.15 -13.42
CA PHE A 148 26.44 -6.99 -12.12
C PHE A 148 27.78 -7.73 -12.00
N LEU A 149 28.15 -8.57 -12.98
CA LEU A 149 29.34 -9.44 -12.90
C LEU A 149 30.48 -9.12 -13.89
N ALA A 150 30.34 -8.07 -14.71
CA ALA A 150 31.42 -7.59 -15.57
C ALA A 150 32.20 -6.47 -14.84
N ALA A 151 33.41 -6.80 -14.37
CA ALA A 151 34.34 -5.80 -13.83
C ALA A 151 34.82 -4.86 -14.97
N PRO A 152 34.89 -3.53 -14.75
CA PRO A 152 35.30 -2.59 -15.79
C PRO A 152 36.83 -2.56 -15.93
N THR A 153 37.37 -3.38 -16.83
CA THR A 153 38.75 -3.20 -17.31
C THR A 153 38.78 -2.07 -18.34
N SER A 154 39.48 -1.01 -17.98
CA SER A 154 39.90 0.17 -18.75
C SER A 154 39.97 0.07 -20.29
N ILE A 155 39.52 1.12 -20.98
CA ILE A 155 40.27 1.82 -22.05
C ILE A 155 39.77 3.30 -22.19
N PRO A 156 40.61 4.27 -22.63
CA PRO A 156 40.34 5.72 -22.55
C PRO A 156 39.32 6.34 -23.55
N GLN A 157 39.16 7.66 -23.41
CA GLN A 157 38.36 8.60 -24.22
C GLN A 157 38.59 8.51 -25.74
N GLU A 158 37.52 8.75 -26.51
CA GLU A 158 37.59 9.57 -27.73
C GLU A 158 36.24 10.29 -27.96
N GLU A 159 36.26 11.42 -28.66
CA GLU A 159 35.15 12.38 -28.79
C GLU A 159 34.19 12.05 -29.96
N ALA A 160 32.91 12.48 -29.86
CA ALA A 160 32.19 13.26 -30.89
C ALA A 160 30.64 13.18 -30.72
N HIS A 161 30.02 14.36 -30.66
CA HIS A 161 28.66 14.61 -31.15
C HIS A 161 28.83 15.18 -32.59
N PRO A 162 27.90 15.03 -33.57
CA PRO A 162 26.46 15.22 -33.38
C PRO A 162 25.49 14.39 -34.27
N GLU A 163 24.22 14.81 -34.25
CA GLU A 163 23.27 14.80 -35.39
C GLU A 163 22.26 13.62 -35.56
N SER A 164 21.06 13.86 -35.02
CA SER A 164 19.76 13.78 -35.71
C SER A 164 19.47 12.64 -36.72
N LYS A 165 18.66 11.64 -36.30
CA LYS A 165 17.31 11.37 -36.89
C LYS A 165 16.52 10.25 -36.21
N SER A 166 15.21 10.25 -36.54
CA SER A 166 14.19 9.20 -36.34
C SER A 166 13.79 8.79 -34.92
N LEU A 167 12.77 9.51 -34.41
CA LEU A 167 11.67 8.87 -33.67
C LEU A 167 10.86 7.95 -34.60
N PRO A 168 10.19 6.93 -34.04
CA PRO A 168 8.86 6.54 -34.48
C PRO A 168 7.79 6.99 -33.46
N ALA A 169 7.00 8.00 -33.81
CA ALA A 169 5.57 8.01 -33.48
C ALA A 169 4.84 7.17 -34.58
N THR A 170 3.58 6.73 -34.55
CA THR A 170 2.28 7.26 -34.09
C THR A 170 1.26 6.09 -34.20
N ASN A 171 0.07 6.04 -33.57
CA ASN A 171 -0.58 6.83 -32.52
C ASN A 171 -1.64 5.96 -31.80
N HIS A 172 -2.11 6.40 -30.63
CA HIS A 172 -3.52 6.54 -30.18
C HIS A 172 -3.48 6.63 -28.63
N GLU A 173 -3.76 7.80 -28.03
CA GLU A 173 -5.13 8.31 -27.73
C GLU A 173 -5.89 7.36 -26.78
N GLU A 174 -6.41 7.78 -25.63
CA GLU A 174 -6.61 9.12 -25.05
C GLU A 174 -6.77 8.93 -23.52
N ALA A 175 -6.14 9.71 -22.64
CA ALA A 175 -6.80 10.89 -22.08
C ALA A 175 -5.82 11.87 -21.42
N LYS A 176 -5.89 13.13 -21.84
CA LYS A 176 -5.30 14.26 -21.11
C LYS A 176 -6.02 14.41 -19.75
N LYS A 177 -5.28 14.30 -18.66
CA LYS A 177 -5.57 15.04 -17.42
C LYS A 177 -4.36 15.92 -17.11
N PRO A 178 -4.57 17.17 -16.68
CA PRO A 178 -3.53 18.20 -16.77
C PRO A 178 -2.46 17.99 -15.70
N LEU A 179 -1.20 18.05 -16.13
CA LEU A 179 -0.04 18.05 -15.23
C LEU A 179 -0.10 19.21 -14.22
N GLU A 180 -0.78 20.29 -14.60
CA GLU A 180 -1.11 21.46 -13.78
C GLU A 180 -1.95 21.12 -12.54
N ALA A 181 -2.83 20.12 -12.58
CA ALA A 181 -3.61 19.71 -11.41
C ALA A 181 -2.77 18.95 -10.37
N GLN A 182 -1.61 18.42 -10.76
CA GLN A 182 -0.68 17.74 -9.85
C GLN A 182 0.27 18.74 -9.16
N LEU A 183 0.37 19.98 -9.68
CA LEU A 183 1.11 21.09 -9.04
C LEU A 183 0.33 21.77 -7.89
N VAL A 184 -0.93 21.39 -7.64
CA VAL A 184 -1.77 21.94 -6.56
C VAL A 184 -1.39 21.36 -5.19
N PHE A 185 -0.71 20.22 -5.14
CA PHE A 185 -0.18 19.65 -3.90
C PHE A 185 1.29 20.07 -3.75
N GLY A 186 1.56 20.97 -2.80
CA GLY A 186 2.90 21.52 -2.51
C GLY A 186 3.88 20.52 -1.88
N SER A 187 3.82 19.25 -2.25
CA SER A 187 4.57 18.13 -1.71
C SER A 187 4.77 17.06 -2.79
N LEU A 188 6.00 16.90 -3.29
CA LEU A 188 6.36 15.85 -4.25
C LEU A 188 6.94 14.63 -3.54
N ILE A 189 6.59 13.42 -4.00
CA ILE A 189 7.28 12.21 -3.52
C ILE A 189 8.66 12.07 -4.19
N GLN A 190 9.55 11.29 -3.58
CA GLN A 190 10.92 11.08 -4.04
C GLN A 190 11.05 10.68 -5.52
N SER A 191 10.13 9.86 -6.04
CA SER A 191 10.11 9.43 -7.44
C SER A 191 9.61 10.52 -8.41
N GLU A 192 8.75 11.44 -7.95
CA GLU A 192 8.27 12.57 -8.74
C GLU A 192 9.32 13.67 -8.82
N LEU A 193 9.95 14.03 -7.70
CA LEU A 193 11.07 14.97 -7.70
C LEU A 193 12.24 14.43 -8.54
N ALA A 194 12.52 13.12 -8.47
CA ALA A 194 13.55 12.49 -9.30
C ALA A 194 13.25 12.58 -10.81
N LYS A 195 12.01 12.37 -11.23
CA LYS A 195 11.57 12.59 -12.61
C LYS A 195 11.73 14.06 -13.02
N ARG A 196 11.31 14.99 -12.16
CA ARG A 196 11.36 16.45 -12.39
C ARG A 196 12.80 16.98 -12.54
N LEU A 197 13.73 16.51 -11.72
CA LEU A 197 15.15 16.86 -11.78
C LEU A 197 15.96 16.03 -12.80
N ASN A 198 15.30 15.13 -13.56
CA ASN A 198 15.90 14.17 -14.49
C ASN A 198 17.07 13.35 -13.90
N VAL A 199 16.84 12.75 -12.72
CA VAL A 199 17.81 11.93 -11.97
C VAL A 199 17.17 10.64 -11.46
N TYR A 200 18.00 9.68 -11.04
CA TYR A 200 17.49 8.48 -10.37
C TYR A 200 17.00 8.80 -8.96
N SER A 201 15.92 8.15 -8.51
CA SER A 201 15.34 8.34 -7.17
C SER A 201 16.32 8.07 -6.04
N SER A 202 17.33 7.22 -6.25
CA SER A 202 18.40 6.93 -5.29
C SER A 202 19.36 8.11 -5.09
N THR A 203 19.57 8.96 -6.10
CA THR A 203 20.37 10.19 -5.99
C THR A 203 19.67 11.19 -5.09
N VAL A 204 18.36 11.41 -5.31
CA VAL A 204 17.53 12.26 -4.44
C VAL A 204 17.49 11.68 -3.03
N TYR A 205 17.33 10.36 -2.86
CA TYR A 205 17.38 9.71 -1.54
C TYR A 205 18.67 10.01 -0.79
N LYS A 206 19.83 9.79 -1.43
CA LYS A 206 21.14 10.01 -0.79
C LYS A 206 21.31 11.47 -0.36
N ARG A 207 20.98 12.40 -1.26
CA ARG A 207 21.25 13.84 -1.07
C ARG A 207 20.22 14.60 -0.25
N ARG A 208 19.05 14.02 0.06
CA ARG A 208 17.95 14.71 0.79
C ARG A 208 18.27 15.24 2.19
N ASN A 209 19.45 14.92 2.74
CA ASN A 209 19.93 15.42 4.02
C ASN A 209 21.19 16.28 3.88
N ASP A 210 21.66 16.54 2.66
CA ASP A 210 22.81 17.42 2.39
C ASP A 210 22.38 18.88 2.64
N PRO A 211 23.25 19.75 3.19
CA PRO A 211 22.93 21.17 3.34
C PRO A 211 22.68 21.84 1.98
N ASP A 212 23.46 21.47 0.96
CA ASP A 212 23.40 22.03 -0.40
C ASP A 212 22.26 21.44 -1.25
N PHE A 213 21.35 20.65 -0.65
CA PHE A 213 20.29 19.95 -1.38
C PHE A 213 19.31 20.92 -2.06
N ALA A 214 19.01 22.04 -1.41
CA ALA A 214 18.10 23.07 -1.93
C ALA A 214 18.64 23.69 -3.23
N ASP A 215 19.90 24.14 -3.22
CA ASP A 215 20.58 24.72 -4.39
C ASP A 215 20.83 23.69 -5.49
N TRP A 216 21.16 22.45 -5.12
CA TRP A 216 21.29 21.37 -6.08
C TRP A 216 19.98 21.11 -6.83
N CYS A 217 18.84 21.11 -6.13
CA CYS A 217 17.53 21.01 -6.78
C CYS A 217 17.26 22.24 -7.67
N ARG A 218 17.44 23.46 -7.15
CA ARG A 218 17.29 24.73 -7.89
C ARG A 218 18.08 24.74 -9.21
N SER A 219 19.28 24.13 -9.25
CA SER A 219 20.12 24.02 -10.45
C SER A 219 19.67 22.99 -11.50
N ARG A 220 18.76 22.09 -11.14
CA ARG A 220 18.29 20.95 -11.98
C ARG A 220 16.79 20.97 -12.25
N ASP A 221 16.05 21.79 -11.51
CA ASP A 221 14.62 21.93 -11.62
C ASP A 221 14.24 22.82 -12.83
N PRO A 222 13.35 22.39 -13.74
CA PRO A 222 12.94 23.20 -14.89
C PRO A 222 12.34 24.56 -14.52
N ASP A 223 11.71 24.68 -13.35
CA ASP A 223 11.10 25.91 -12.85
C ASP A 223 12.03 26.65 -11.86
N GLY A 224 13.27 26.18 -11.66
CA GLY A 224 14.24 26.77 -10.73
C GLY A 224 13.87 26.64 -9.25
N ILE A 225 12.97 25.71 -8.90
CA ILE A 225 12.47 25.57 -7.52
C ILE A 225 13.49 24.85 -6.62
N ALA A 226 13.77 25.42 -5.45
CA ALA A 226 14.50 24.76 -4.38
C ALA A 226 13.56 23.82 -3.60
N TRP A 227 14.02 22.63 -3.23
CA TRP A 227 13.20 21.63 -2.53
C TRP A 227 13.81 21.24 -1.18
N SER A 228 12.98 21.08 -0.15
CA SER A 228 13.36 20.59 1.18
C SER A 228 12.72 19.24 1.47
N TYR A 229 13.41 18.33 2.17
CA TYR A 229 12.86 17.04 2.56
C TYR A 229 12.25 17.07 3.97
N SER A 230 10.96 16.78 4.07
CA SER A 230 10.28 16.62 5.37
C SER A 230 10.40 15.19 5.86
N ARG A 231 11.17 14.97 6.94
CA ARG A 231 11.19 13.66 7.63
C ARG A 231 9.83 13.25 8.20
N ARG A 232 8.91 14.19 8.43
CA ARG A 232 7.59 13.94 9.04
C ARG A 232 6.62 13.26 8.06
N SER A 233 6.57 13.72 6.81
CA SER A 233 5.68 13.15 5.78
C SER A 233 6.41 12.31 4.72
N LYS A 234 7.76 12.33 4.69
CA LYS A 234 8.62 11.70 3.68
C LYS A 234 8.49 12.27 2.27
N GLU A 235 8.00 13.51 2.17
CA GLU A 235 7.81 14.25 0.92
C GLU A 235 8.79 15.43 0.83
N PHE A 236 8.88 15.99 -0.38
CA PHE A 236 9.68 17.16 -0.71
C PHE A 236 8.79 18.38 -0.90
N PHE A 237 9.07 19.46 -0.17
CA PHE A 237 8.30 20.71 -0.20
C PHE A 237 9.09 21.80 -0.91
N PRO A 238 8.45 22.63 -1.75
CA PRO A 238 9.12 23.73 -2.42
C PRO A 238 9.47 24.81 -1.38
N ILE A 239 10.71 25.26 -1.40
CA ILE A 239 11.18 26.42 -0.65
C ILE A 239 11.13 27.61 -1.62
N GLN A 240 10.25 28.56 -1.34
CA GLN A 240 10.26 29.86 -2.00
C GLN A 240 11.01 30.84 -1.08
N GLU A 241 12.05 31.47 -1.63
CA GLU A 241 12.72 32.66 -1.09
C GLU A 241 12.30 33.87 -1.93
#